data_AF-A0A7K3HCM6-F1
#
_entry.id   AF-A0A7K3HCM6-F1
#
_cell.length_a   1.000
_cell.length_b   1.000
_cell.length_c   1.000
_cell.angle_alpha   90.00
_cell.angle_beta   90.00
_cell.angle_gamma   90.00
#
_symmetry.space_group_name_H-M   'P 1'
#
loop_
_entity.id
_entity.type
_entity.pdbx_description
1 polymer ?
#
loop_
_entity_poly.entity_id
_entity_poly.type
_entity_poly.pdbx_seq_one_letter_code
_entity_poly.pdbx_strand_id
1 'polypeptide(L)'
;MAGLENGEQPRHAGTAAAARPASSACSGEERALGALGTLGDPTVDEVVLPSRPESAGAARRLAHSVVVWQWGLSPQLAEDVVLLVSELVGNAVRHTGARTFGLRMHCRRGRLRVELRDPSRGLPCLMPVREMDVSGRGLFLVDTLSDRWGVDLRPLGKTTWFEMRTAER
;
A
#
# COMPACT_ATOMS: atom_id res chain seq x y z
N MET A 1 -51.22 56.29 25.99
CA MET A 1 -51.80 55.03 25.50
C MET A 1 -50.62 54.04 25.44
N ALA A 2 -50.13 53.51 26.56
CA ALA A 2 -50.70 52.53 27.50
C ALA A 2 -50.85 51.12 26.89
N GLY A 3 -50.20 50.14 27.53
CA GLY A 3 -50.48 48.69 27.41
C GLY A 3 -49.51 47.94 26.51
N LEU A 4 -48.45 47.27 26.99
CA LEU A 4 -48.42 45.94 27.67
C LEU A 4 -48.66 44.80 26.63
N GLU A 5 -47.98 43.65 26.58
CA GLU A 5 -47.20 42.88 27.56
C GLU A 5 -46.70 41.56 26.91
N ASN A 6 -45.82 40.84 27.62
CA ASN A 6 -45.45 39.42 27.49
C ASN A 6 -44.32 39.09 26.49
N GLY A 7 -43.26 38.35 26.84
CA GLY A 7 -42.94 37.63 28.06
C GLY A 7 -41.57 36.95 27.94
N GLU A 8 -40.97 36.71 29.11
CA GLU A 8 -40.07 35.61 29.46
C GLU A 8 -38.86 35.24 28.56
N GLN A 9 -37.68 35.49 29.12
CA GLN A 9 -36.37 34.87 28.84
C GLN A 9 -36.41 33.38 29.33
N PRO A 10 -35.48 32.42 29.04
CA PRO A 10 -34.04 32.71 28.96
C PRO A 10 -33.07 31.68 28.25
N ARG A 11 -31.80 32.13 28.11
CA ARG A 11 -30.49 31.41 28.09
C ARG A 11 -30.04 30.44 26.97
N HIS A 12 -28.74 30.57 26.73
CA HIS A 12 -27.75 29.62 26.20
C HIS A 12 -27.61 29.48 24.67
N ALA A 13 -26.84 30.40 24.07
CA ALA A 13 -26.05 30.09 22.88
C ALA A 13 -24.63 29.73 23.32
N GLY A 14 -24.42 28.45 23.62
CA GLY A 14 -23.10 27.89 23.87
C GLY A 14 -22.26 27.87 22.59
N THR A 15 -21.05 28.38 22.66
CA THR A 15 -20.02 28.21 21.64
C THR A 15 -19.59 26.75 21.62
N ALA A 16 -20.13 25.97 20.67
CA ALA A 16 -19.62 24.63 20.39
C ALA A 16 -18.48 24.75 19.37
N ALA A 17 -17.25 24.88 19.87
CA ALA A 17 -16.07 24.54 19.10
C ALA A 17 -16.13 23.02 18.82
N ALA A 18 -16.49 22.65 17.59
CA ALA A 18 -16.43 21.27 17.14
C ALA A 18 -14.95 20.84 17.07
N ALA A 19 -14.50 20.18 18.13
CA ALA A 19 -13.25 19.44 18.13
C ALA A 19 -13.31 18.37 17.03
N ARG A 20 -12.41 18.46 16.07
CA ARG A 20 -12.20 17.43 15.05
C ARG A 20 -11.66 16.18 15.74
N PRO A 21 -12.20 14.97 15.50
CA PRO A 21 -11.64 13.78 16.11
C PRO A 21 -10.31 13.43 15.43
N ALA A 22 -9.21 13.59 16.17
CA ALA A 22 -7.88 13.08 15.85
C ALA A 22 -7.64 11.74 16.58
N SER A 23 -8.37 10.67 16.22
CA SER A 23 -8.15 9.37 16.88
C SER A 23 -8.13 8.14 15.99
N SER A 24 -8.39 8.22 14.68
CA SER A 24 -8.25 7.05 13.78
C SER A 24 -6.84 6.90 13.19
N ALA A 25 -6.04 7.98 13.12
CA ALA A 25 -4.69 7.97 12.57
C ALA A 25 -3.68 7.24 13.49
N CYS A 26 -3.69 7.54 14.80
CA CYS A 26 -2.78 6.90 15.76
C CYS A 26 -2.90 5.37 15.79
N SER A 27 -4.11 4.83 15.61
CA SER A 27 -4.36 3.37 15.58
C SER A 27 -3.85 2.69 14.30
N GLY A 28 -3.71 3.44 13.21
CA GLY A 28 -3.10 2.98 11.97
C GLY A 28 -1.58 3.06 12.03
N GLU A 29 -1.05 4.16 12.57
CA GLU A 29 0.38 4.41 12.80
C GLU A 29 1.04 3.34 13.68
N GLU A 30 0.49 3.03 14.85
CA GLU A 30 1.09 2.05 15.77
C GLU A 30 1.11 0.63 15.19
N ARG A 31 0.06 0.23 14.46
CA ARG A 31 0.00 -1.09 13.81
C ARG A 31 0.94 -1.18 12.60
N ALA A 32 1.13 -0.07 11.89
CA ALA A 32 2.04 0.07 10.75
C ALA A 32 3.51 -0.03 11.19
N LEU A 33 3.90 0.74 12.20
CA LEU A 33 5.22 0.68 12.84
C LEU A 33 5.49 -0.69 13.49
N GLY A 34 4.47 -1.29 14.11
CA GLY A 34 4.56 -2.66 14.65
C GLY A 34 4.80 -3.73 13.58
N ALA A 35 4.29 -3.54 12.36
CA ALA A 35 4.53 -4.47 11.25
C ALA A 35 6.00 -4.47 10.81
N LEU A 36 6.64 -3.31 10.73
CA LEU A 36 8.08 -3.18 10.44
C LEU A 36 8.93 -3.83 11.56
N GLY A 37 8.53 -3.66 12.82
CA GLY A 37 9.21 -4.28 13.95
C GLY A 37 9.05 -5.82 14.02
N THR A 38 7.94 -6.36 13.51
CA THR A 38 7.63 -7.80 13.62
C THR A 38 8.08 -8.60 12.39
N LEU A 39 7.94 -8.05 11.20
CA LEU A 39 8.27 -8.71 9.93
C LEU A 39 9.65 -8.32 9.39
N GLY A 40 10.20 -7.20 9.87
CA GLY A 40 11.42 -6.59 9.36
C GLY A 40 11.16 -5.39 8.44
N ASP A 41 12.22 -4.64 8.16
CA ASP A 41 12.17 -3.47 7.31
C ASP A 41 12.61 -3.80 5.88
N PRO A 42 11.70 -3.76 4.88
CA PRO A 42 12.03 -4.09 3.50
C PRO A 42 12.95 -3.05 2.83
N THR A 43 13.21 -1.91 3.48
CA THR A 43 14.16 -0.89 3.00
C THR A 43 15.61 -1.19 3.37
N VAL A 44 15.82 -1.99 4.40
CA VAL A 44 17.14 -2.43 4.86
C VAL A 44 17.49 -3.75 4.17
N ASP A 45 16.66 -4.78 4.37
CA ASP A 45 16.90 -6.14 3.93
C ASP A 45 15.68 -6.76 3.24
N GLU A 46 15.85 -7.93 2.63
CA GLU A 46 14.73 -8.69 2.07
C GLU A 46 13.86 -9.25 3.20
N VAL A 47 12.58 -8.86 3.24
CA VAL A 47 11.60 -9.38 4.19
C VAL A 47 10.95 -10.64 3.63
N VAL A 48 11.19 -11.78 4.27
CA VAL A 48 10.64 -13.08 3.84
C VAL A 48 9.22 -13.25 4.37
N LEU A 49 8.28 -13.51 3.46
CA LEU A 49 6.87 -13.72 3.74
C LEU A 49 6.44 -15.12 3.29
N PRO A 50 5.53 -15.79 4.03
CA PRO A 50 4.98 -17.07 3.59
C PRO A 50 4.10 -16.88 2.36
N SER A 51 4.08 -17.86 1.46
CA SER A 51 3.23 -17.81 0.26
C SER A 51 1.80 -18.23 0.60
N ARG A 52 1.05 -17.33 1.24
CA ARG A 52 -0.35 -17.52 1.61
C ARG A 52 -1.15 -16.24 1.31
N PRO A 53 -2.47 -16.34 1.08
CA PRO A 53 -3.31 -15.17 0.79
C PRO A 53 -3.19 -14.04 1.82
N GLU A 54 -2.98 -14.37 3.10
CA GLU A 54 -2.86 -13.40 4.20
C GLU A 54 -1.60 -12.51 4.07
N SER A 55 -0.57 -13.01 3.39
CA SER A 55 0.68 -12.26 3.17
C SER A 55 0.50 -11.04 2.27
N ALA A 56 -0.55 -11.01 1.43
CA ALA A 56 -0.90 -9.80 0.70
C ALA A 56 -1.28 -8.66 1.67
N GLY A 57 -2.01 -8.96 2.73
CA GLY A 57 -2.34 -7.96 3.76
C GLY A 57 -1.12 -7.48 4.53
N ALA A 58 -0.19 -8.38 4.85
CA ALA A 58 1.06 -8.01 5.51
C ALA A 58 1.94 -7.13 4.61
N ALA A 59 2.13 -7.51 3.34
CA ALA A 59 2.90 -6.75 2.37
C ALA A 59 2.31 -5.35 2.11
N ARG A 60 0.98 -5.23 2.01
CA ARG A 60 0.30 -3.93 1.89
C ARG A 60 0.59 -3.02 3.08
N ARG A 61 0.52 -3.54 4.31
CA ARG A 61 0.83 -2.76 5.52
C ARG A 61 2.29 -2.31 5.55
N LEU A 62 3.23 -3.20 5.22
CA LEU A 62 4.65 -2.85 5.14
C LEU A 62 4.88 -1.75 4.09
N ALA A 63 4.35 -1.93 2.88
CA ALA A 63 4.52 -0.98 1.80
C ALA A 63 3.95 0.40 2.14
N HIS A 64 2.71 0.44 2.66
CA HIS A 64 2.11 1.70 3.11
C HIS A 64 2.98 2.37 4.19
N SER A 65 3.45 1.59 5.17
CA SER A 65 4.25 2.12 6.28
C SER A 65 5.55 2.75 5.80
N VAL A 66 6.24 2.07 4.87
CA VAL A 66 7.48 2.58 4.26
C VAL A 66 7.22 3.84 3.46
N VAL A 67 6.23 3.82 2.57
CA VAL A 67 5.97 4.94 1.66
C VAL A 67 5.54 6.20 2.40
N VAL A 68 4.62 6.07 3.36
CA VAL A 68 4.08 7.22 4.10
C VAL A 68 5.03 7.67 5.21
N TRP A 69 5.50 6.76 6.06
CA TRP A 69 6.20 7.15 7.28
C TRP A 69 7.71 7.23 7.14
N GLN A 70 8.34 6.34 6.35
CA GLN A 70 9.78 6.38 6.17
C GLN A 70 10.21 7.31 5.03
N TRP A 71 9.48 7.29 3.91
CA TRP A 71 9.82 8.08 2.73
C TRP A 71 9.05 9.39 2.62
N GLY A 72 7.95 9.58 3.38
CA GLY A 72 7.19 10.83 3.39
C GLY A 72 6.54 11.17 2.05
N LEU A 73 6.12 10.16 1.27
CA LEU A 73 5.55 10.36 -0.06
C LEU A 73 4.02 10.63 -0.01
N SER A 74 3.46 11.10 -1.13
CA SER A 74 2.06 11.49 -1.20
C SER A 74 1.12 10.31 -0.89
N PRO A 75 -0.06 10.56 -0.27
CA PRO A 75 -1.05 9.52 -0.01
C PRO A 75 -1.50 8.81 -1.30
N GLN A 76 -1.65 9.57 -2.40
CA GLN A 76 -2.04 9.03 -3.70
C GLN A 76 -1.01 8.00 -4.20
N LEU A 77 0.28 8.34 -4.15
CA LEU A 77 1.34 7.41 -4.53
C LEU A 77 1.41 6.19 -3.60
N ALA A 78 1.10 6.36 -2.31
CA ALA A 78 1.02 5.25 -1.37
C ALA A 78 -0.10 4.27 -1.73
N GLU A 79 -1.27 4.75 -2.15
CA GLU A 79 -2.37 3.90 -2.61
C GLU A 79 -1.97 3.06 -3.82
N ASP A 80 -1.36 3.69 -4.83
CA ASP A 80 -0.89 3.00 -6.03
C ASP A 80 0.18 1.93 -5.70
N VAL A 81 1.19 2.29 -4.89
CA VAL A 81 2.23 1.33 -4.49
C VAL A 81 1.64 0.15 -3.72
N VAL A 82 0.70 0.40 -2.80
CA VAL A 82 0.04 -0.64 -2.01
C VAL A 82 -0.78 -1.57 -2.92
N LEU A 83 -1.49 -1.02 -3.91
CA LEU A 83 -2.23 -1.79 -4.89
C LEU A 83 -1.28 -2.69 -5.70
N LEU A 84 -0.22 -2.12 -6.27
CA LEU A 84 0.73 -2.88 -7.09
C LEU A 84 1.48 -3.96 -6.29
N VAL A 85 1.85 -3.68 -5.05
CA VAL A 85 2.40 -4.68 -4.11
C VAL A 85 1.41 -5.83 -3.91
N SER A 86 0.12 -5.53 -3.72
CA SER A 86 -0.91 -6.53 -3.56
C SER A 86 -1.05 -7.42 -4.80
N GLU A 87 -0.96 -6.85 -6.00
CA GLU A 87 -1.02 -7.59 -7.25
C GLU A 87 0.20 -8.49 -7.48
N LEU A 88 1.42 -7.99 -7.20
CA LEU A 88 2.65 -8.77 -7.28
C LEU A 88 2.61 -9.96 -6.31
N VAL A 89 2.24 -9.72 -5.05
CA VAL A 89 2.13 -10.76 -4.03
C VAL A 89 1.01 -11.74 -4.38
N GLY A 90 -0.14 -11.25 -4.83
CA GLY A 90 -1.25 -12.09 -5.27
C GLY A 90 -0.86 -13.01 -6.43
N ASN A 91 -0.08 -12.50 -7.39
CA ASN A 91 0.46 -13.31 -8.48
C ASN A 91 1.47 -14.36 -7.96
N ALA A 92 2.35 -13.99 -7.03
CA ALA A 92 3.28 -14.95 -6.45
C ALA A 92 2.55 -16.09 -5.72
N VAL A 93 1.57 -15.77 -4.88
CA VAL A 93 0.77 -16.75 -4.14
C VAL A 93 -0.01 -17.67 -5.09
N ARG A 94 -0.61 -17.12 -6.15
CA ARG A 94 -1.44 -17.90 -7.09
C ARG A 94 -0.63 -18.79 -8.02
N HIS A 95 0.55 -18.35 -8.46
CA HIS A 95 1.20 -18.94 -9.64
C HIS A 95 2.56 -19.60 -9.39
N THR A 96 3.21 -19.33 -8.26
CA THR A 96 4.60 -19.81 -8.07
C THR A 96 4.69 -21.18 -7.42
N GLY A 97 3.71 -21.57 -6.59
CA GLY A 97 3.78 -22.75 -5.73
C GLY A 97 4.91 -22.70 -4.68
N ALA A 98 5.61 -21.57 -4.56
CA ALA A 98 6.70 -21.39 -3.60
C ALA A 98 6.16 -21.40 -2.17
N ARG A 99 6.97 -21.81 -1.19
CA ARG A 99 6.59 -21.73 0.23
C ARG A 99 6.70 -20.31 0.80
N THR A 100 7.63 -19.54 0.26
CA THR A 100 7.95 -18.18 0.70
C THR A 100 8.37 -17.32 -0.48
N PHE A 101 8.24 -16.00 -0.32
CA PHE A 101 8.79 -15.00 -1.22
C PHE A 101 9.42 -13.87 -0.39
N GLY A 102 10.33 -13.12 -0.99
CA GLY A 102 11.02 -11.99 -0.36
C GLY A 102 10.51 -10.66 -0.91
N LEU A 103 10.25 -9.69 -0.04
CA LEU A 103 9.89 -8.32 -0.40
C LEU A 103 11.05 -7.38 -0.07
N ARG A 104 11.45 -6.55 -1.03
CA ARG A 104 12.43 -5.47 -0.83
C ARG A 104 11.90 -4.19 -1.47
N MET A 105 12.19 -3.07 -0.84
CA MET A 105 11.73 -1.75 -1.26
C MET A 105 12.89 -0.78 -1.19
N HIS A 106 13.06 0.10 -2.16
CA HIS A 106 14.05 1.18 -2.04
C HIS A 106 13.64 2.42 -2.80
N CYS A 107 13.99 3.58 -2.27
CA CYS A 107 13.75 4.87 -2.89
C CYS A 107 15.08 5.59 -3.09
N ARG A 108 15.42 5.91 -4.34
CA ARG A 108 16.66 6.59 -4.72
C ARG A 108 16.42 7.54 -5.87
N ARG A 109 16.95 8.77 -5.76
CA ARG A 109 16.97 9.78 -6.84
C ARG A 109 15.58 10.02 -7.47
N GLY A 110 14.54 10.12 -6.64
CA GLY A 110 13.17 10.40 -7.10
C GLY A 110 12.44 9.22 -7.74
N ARG A 111 12.95 7.99 -7.57
CA ARG A 111 12.27 6.75 -7.97
C ARG A 111 12.19 5.79 -6.80
N LEU A 112 11.01 5.23 -6.61
CA LEU A 112 10.80 4.08 -5.75
C LEU A 112 10.82 2.82 -6.61
N ARG A 113 11.35 1.74 -6.05
CA ARG A 113 11.36 0.41 -6.64
C ARG A 113 10.92 -0.61 -5.60
N VAL A 114 10.02 -1.49 -6.00
CA VAL A 114 9.56 -2.62 -5.22
C VAL A 114 9.98 -3.89 -5.93
N GLU A 115 10.55 -4.82 -5.17
CA GLU A 115 11.06 -6.10 -5.66
C GLU A 115 10.43 -7.24 -4.89
N LEU A 116 9.92 -8.22 -5.64
CA LEU A 116 9.40 -9.47 -5.12
C LEU A 116 10.27 -10.62 -5.63
N ARG A 117 11.04 -11.21 -4.72
CA ARG A 117 11.85 -12.40 -4.97
C ARG A 117 11.01 -13.65 -4.76
N ASP A 118 10.98 -14.54 -5.73
CA ASP A 118 10.44 -15.88 -5.52
C ASP A 118 11.32 -16.95 -6.18
N PRO A 119 11.37 -18.17 -5.62
CA PRO A 119 12.24 -19.23 -6.14
C PRO A 119 11.70 -19.89 -7.42
N SER A 120 10.50 -19.53 -7.90
CA SER A 120 9.93 -20.10 -9.11
C SER A 120 10.48 -19.45 -10.37
N ARG A 121 10.67 -20.26 -11.41
CA ARG A 121 11.06 -19.82 -12.75
C ARG A 121 9.86 -19.43 -13.64
N GLY A 122 8.62 -19.60 -13.15
CA GLY A 122 7.43 -19.21 -13.90
C GLY A 122 7.36 -17.71 -14.09
N LEU A 123 7.40 -17.23 -15.33
CA LEU A 123 7.32 -15.81 -15.64
C LEU A 123 5.86 -15.33 -15.55
N PRO A 124 5.60 -14.11 -15.01
CA PRO A 124 4.29 -13.49 -15.10
C PRO A 124 3.94 -13.22 -16.57
N CYS A 125 2.78 -13.70 -17.00
CA CYS A 125 2.26 -13.47 -18.34
C CYS A 125 1.22 -12.34 -18.29
N LEU A 126 1.40 -11.31 -19.13
CA LEU A 126 0.41 -10.26 -19.30
C LEU A 126 -0.75 -10.83 -20.13
N MET A 127 -1.88 -11.05 -19.48
CA MET A 127 -3.08 -11.56 -20.12
C MET A 127 -3.95 -10.39 -20.58
N PRO A 128 -4.58 -10.45 -21.76
CA PRO A 128 -5.59 -9.48 -22.15
C PRO A 128 -6.71 -9.47 -21.10
N VAL A 129 -7.02 -8.29 -20.58
CA VAL A 129 -8.08 -8.08 -19.59
C VAL A 129 -9.29 -7.48 -20.29
N ARG A 130 -10.48 -8.03 -20.06
CA ARG A 130 -11.76 -7.41 -20.42
C ARG A 130 -12.32 -6.64 -19.23
N GLU A 131 -13.14 -5.63 -19.51
CA GLU A 131 -13.69 -4.72 -18.47
C GLU A 131 -14.43 -5.45 -17.34
N MET A 132 -15.05 -6.60 -17.63
CA MET A 132 -15.80 -7.41 -16.66
C MET A 132 -14.97 -8.52 -16.00
N ASP A 133 -13.69 -8.67 -16.33
CA ASP A 133 -12.88 -9.75 -15.75
C ASP A 133 -12.60 -9.45 -14.28
N VAL A 134 -13.06 -10.33 -13.40
CA VAL A 134 -12.85 -10.24 -11.94
C VAL A 134 -11.46 -10.78 -11.54
N SER A 135 -10.76 -11.43 -12.46
CA SER A 135 -9.43 -12.02 -12.26
C SER A 135 -8.51 -11.74 -13.44
N GLY A 136 -7.20 -11.88 -13.26
CA GLY A 136 -6.23 -11.64 -14.35
C GLY A 136 -5.83 -10.17 -14.56
N ARG A 137 -6.42 -9.24 -13.81
CA ARG A 137 -6.08 -7.80 -13.89
C ARG A 137 -4.75 -7.42 -13.25
N GLY A 138 -4.15 -8.30 -12.46
CA GLY A 138 -3.03 -7.93 -11.60
C GLY A 138 -1.82 -7.39 -12.37
N LEU A 139 -1.38 -8.10 -13.42
CA LEU A 139 -0.25 -7.62 -14.21
C LEU A 139 -0.63 -6.43 -15.11
N PHE A 140 -1.89 -6.32 -15.52
CA PHE A 140 -2.40 -5.15 -16.24
C PHE A 140 -2.37 -3.88 -15.37
N LEU A 141 -2.73 -3.97 -14.09
CA LEU A 141 -2.62 -2.84 -13.16
C LEU A 141 -1.17 -2.41 -12.97
N VAL A 142 -0.25 -3.37 -12.83
CA VAL A 142 1.19 -3.10 -12.75
C VAL A 142 1.68 -2.40 -14.00
N ASP A 143 1.30 -2.90 -15.17
CA ASP A 143 1.67 -2.30 -16.47
C ASP A 143 1.11 -0.89 -16.64
N THR A 144 -0.12 -0.64 -16.16
CA THR A 144 -0.80 0.65 -16.33
C THR A 144 -0.30 1.73 -15.37
N LEU A 145 -0.04 1.37 -14.11
CA LEU A 145 0.24 2.35 -13.04
C LEU A 145 1.73 2.55 -12.77
N SER A 146 2.59 1.60 -13.11
CA SER A 146 4.03 1.75 -12.92
C SER A 146 4.68 2.55 -14.06
N ASP A 147 5.77 3.26 -13.78
CA ASP A 147 6.58 3.85 -14.86
C ASP A 147 7.37 2.77 -15.61
N ARG A 148 7.78 1.72 -14.89
CA ARG A 148 8.48 0.54 -15.42
C ARG A 148 8.17 -0.66 -14.56
N TRP A 149 8.12 -1.83 -15.17
CA TRP A 149 8.12 -3.08 -14.46
C TRP A 149 8.87 -4.14 -15.25
N GLY A 150 9.22 -5.23 -14.59
CA GLY A 150 9.95 -6.30 -15.25
C GLY A 150 10.19 -7.49 -14.36
N VAL A 151 10.97 -8.41 -14.92
CA VAL A 151 11.35 -9.65 -14.27
C VAL A 151 12.82 -9.91 -14.50
N ASP A 152 13.59 -9.93 -13.42
CA ASP A 152 15.01 -10.28 -13.45
C ASP A 152 15.16 -11.76 -13.11
N LEU A 153 15.59 -12.57 -14.07
CA LEU A 153 15.91 -13.97 -13.82
C LEU A 153 17.15 -14.08 -12.94
N ARG A 154 17.10 -14.96 -11.94
CA ARG A 154 18.21 -15.26 -11.03
C ARG A 154 18.54 -16.75 -11.07
N PRO A 155 19.76 -17.16 -10.68
CA PRO A 155 20.12 -18.58 -10.65
C PRO A 155 19.13 -19.44 -9.85
N LEU A 156 18.59 -18.89 -8.76
CA LEU A 156 17.68 -19.54 -7.82
C LEU A 156 16.26 -18.94 -7.84
N GLY A 157 15.75 -18.55 -9.01
CA GLY A 157 14.37 -18.07 -9.17
C GLY A 157 14.30 -16.79 -10.00
N LYS A 158 13.47 -15.84 -9.57
CA LYS A 158 13.31 -14.56 -10.25
C LYS A 158 13.08 -13.41 -9.28
N THR A 159 13.08 -12.20 -9.82
CA THR A 159 12.66 -10.98 -9.15
C THR A 159 11.61 -10.33 -10.03
N THR A 160 10.37 -10.27 -9.59
CA THR A 160 9.37 -9.41 -10.24
C THR A 160 9.44 -8.05 -9.59
N TRP A 161 9.48 -6.98 -10.37
CA TRP A 161 9.69 -5.64 -9.84
C TRP A 161 8.87 -4.60 -10.59
N PHE A 162 8.62 -3.48 -9.92
CA PHE A 162 8.11 -2.26 -10.55
C PHE A 162 8.78 -1.01 -9.99
N GLU A 163 8.76 0.06 -10.76
CA GLU A 163 9.29 1.38 -10.44
C GLU A 163 8.23 2.47 -10.64
N MET A 164 8.25 3.46 -9.76
CA MET A 164 7.42 4.67 -9.88
C MET A 164 8.24 5.91 -9.50
N ARG A 165 7.97 7.03 -10.16
CA ARG A 165 8.50 8.34 -9.81
C ARG A 165 7.84 8.85 -8.52
N THR A 166 8.65 9.39 -7.63
CA THR A 166 8.19 9.88 -6.31
C THR A 166 7.84 11.36 -6.30
N ALA A 167 8.15 12.07 -7.40
CA ALA A 167 7.70 13.43 -7.62
C ALA A 167 6.57 13.40 -8.63
N GLU A 168 5.37 13.77 -8.18
CA GLU A 168 4.31 14.21 -9.08
C GLU A 168 4.86 15.40 -9.87
N ARG A 169 4.73 15.35 -11.20
CA ARG A 169 5.11 16.45 -12.07
C ARG A 169 4.05 17.54 -12.01
#